data_AF-T1BXG8-F1
#
_entry.id   AF-T1BXG8-F1
#
_cell.length_a   1.000
_cell.length_b   1.000
_cell.length_c   1.000
_cell.angle_alpha   90.00
_cell.angle_beta   90.00
_cell.angle_gamma   90.00
#
_symmetry.space_group_name_H-M   'P 1'
#
loop_
_entity.id
_entity.type
_entity.pdbx_description
1 polymer ?
#
loop_
_entity_poly.entity_id
_entity_poly.type
_entity_poly.pdbx_seq_one_letter_code
_entity_poly.pdbx_strand_id
1 'polypeptide(L)' 'YREGRVPLHTLRADIDYGFAEANTTYGIIGVKVWIFKGEILEWSTAQTAAARQK' A
#
# COMPACT_ATOMS: atom_id res chain seq x y z
N TYR A 1 4.95 -8.36 12.92
CA TYR A 1 6.41 -8.33 12.73
C TYR A 1 6.70 -7.39 11.58
N ARG A 2 7.66 -6.46 11.69
CA ARG A 2 7.97 -5.47 10.64
C ARG A 2 9.44 -5.58 10.28
N GLU A 3 9.71 -5.86 9.02
CA GLU A 3 11.05 -6.00 8.46
C GLU A 3 11.25 -4.92 7.37
N GLY A 4 12.40 -4.26 7.36
CA GLY A 4 12.69 -3.15 6.44
C GLY A 4 12.26 -1.75 6.92
N ARG A 5 12.21 -0.78 6.00
CA ARG A 5 11.89 0.64 6.26
C ARG A 5 10.51 1.00 5.70
N VAL A 6 9.67 1.66 6.51
CA VAL A 6 8.38 2.25 6.09
C VAL A 6 8.34 3.71 6.58
N PRO A 7 8.76 4.68 5.76
CA PRO A 7 8.81 6.08 6.15
C PRO A 7 7.42 6.75 6.04
N LEU A 8 6.63 6.67 7.12
CA LEU A 8 5.24 7.17 7.16
C LEU A 8 5.10 8.71 7.10
N HIS A 9 6.18 9.44 7.41
CA HIS A 9 6.18 10.91 7.41
C HIS A 9 6.71 11.50 6.09
N THR A 10 7.20 10.65 5.16
CA THR A 10 7.75 11.11 3.88
C THR A 10 6.64 11.08 2.82
N LEU A 11 6.09 12.23 2.45
CA LEU A 11 5.00 12.34 1.47
C LEU A 11 5.35 11.80 0.07
N ARG A 12 6.63 11.67 -0.26
CA ARG A 12 7.11 11.10 -1.55
C ARG A 12 7.23 9.58 -1.54
N ALA A 13 7.04 8.95 -0.39
CA ALA A 13 7.08 7.50 -0.28
C ALA A 13 5.81 6.91 -0.90
N ASP A 14 5.98 5.98 -1.83
CA ASP A 14 4.89 5.15 -2.35
C ASP A 14 4.56 4.07 -1.31
N ILE A 15 3.46 4.30 -0.57
CA ILE A 15 3.01 3.40 0.50
C ILE A 15 1.57 3.00 0.21
N ASP A 16 1.36 1.71 -0.05
CA ASP A 16 0.02 1.14 -0.10
C ASP A 16 -0.43 0.73 1.30
N TYR A 17 -1.67 1.09 1.61
CA TYR A 17 -2.34 0.68 2.83
C TYR A 17 -3.49 -0.28 2.50
N GLY A 18 -3.51 -1.41 3.18
CA GLY A 18 -4.59 -2.38 3.12
C GLY A 18 -5.13 -2.69 4.52
N PHE A 19 -6.45 -2.80 4.62
CA PHE A 19 -7.13 -3.27 5.82
C PHE A 19 -8.04 -4.44 5.46
N ALA A 20 -7.97 -5.51 6.25
CA ALA A 20 -8.84 -6.67 6.11
C ALA A 20 -9.25 -7.19 7.49
N GLU A 21 -10.46 -7.73 7.56
CA GLU A 21 -11.01 -8.32 8.79
C GLU A 21 -11.11 -9.84 8.61
N ALA A 22 -10.55 -10.58 9.57
CA ALA A 22 -10.65 -12.03 9.62
C ALA A 22 -11.72 -12.44 10.63
N ASN A 23 -12.79 -13.07 10.14
CA ASN A 23 -13.84 -13.63 10.98
C ASN A 23 -13.40 -15.00 11.51
N THR A 24 -13.16 -15.09 12.81
CA THR A 24 -12.74 -16.32 13.49
C THR A 24 -13.80 -16.75 14.50
N THR A 25 -13.72 -18.01 14.96
CA THR A 25 -14.66 -18.58 15.94
C THR A 25 -14.76 -17.77 17.23
N TYR A 26 -13.70 -17.04 17.60
CA TYR A 26 -13.62 -16.23 18.81
C TYR A 26 -13.90 -14.74 18.57
N GLY A 27 -14.22 -14.34 17.34
CA GLY A 27 -14.52 -12.95 16.98
C GLY A 27 -13.77 -12.46 15.74
N ILE A 28 -13.71 -11.14 15.58
CA ILE A 28 -13.13 -10.47 14.41
C ILE A 28 -11.71 -9.98 14.72
N ILE A 29 -10.74 -10.39 13.90
CA ILE A 29 -9.35 -9.92 13.99
C ILE A 29 -9.08 -8.95 12.84
N GLY A 30 -8.78 -7.69 13.16
CA GLY A 30 -8.39 -6.69 12.17
C GLY A 30 -6.91 -6.81 11.80
N VAL A 31 -6.62 -6.92 10.50
CA VAL A 31 -5.25 -6.95 9.95
C VAL A 31 -5.01 -5.67 9.15
N LYS A 32 -4.02 -4.89 9.58
CA LYS A 32 -3.54 -3.68 8.88
C LYS A 32 -2.19 -3.97 8.26
N VAL A 33 -2.05 -3.68 6.97
CA VAL A 33 -0.82 -3.92 6.21
C VAL A 33 -0.39 -2.63 5.52
N TRP A 34 0.91 -2.33 5.61
CA TRP A 34 1.57 -1.26 4.88
C TRP A 34 2.65 -1.87 4.00
N ILE A 35 2.63 -1.55 2.71
CA ILE A 35 3.63 -2.01 1.74
C ILE A 35 4.35 -0.79 1.19
N PHE A 36 5.65 -0.68 1.45
CA PHE A 36 6.50 0.36 0.89
C PHE A 36 7.07 -0.11 -0.45
N LYS A 37 6.68 0.55 -1.55
CA LYS A 37 7.10 0.21 -2.92
C LYS A 37 8.32 1.00 -3.40
N GLY A 38 8.71 2.07 -2.69
CA GLY A 38 9.83 2.93 -3.05
C GLY A 38 9.46 4.41 -2.95
N GLU A 39 10.27 5.28 -3.57
CA GLU A 39 10.00 6.72 -3.67
C GLU A 39 9.49 7.07 -5.06
N ILE A 40 8.41 7.85 -5.14
CA ILE A 40 7.87 8.32 -6.42
C ILE A 40 8.71 9.53 -6.86
N LEU A 41 9.66 9.30 -7.78
CA LEU A 41 10.44 10.36 -8.43
C LEU A 41 9.69 11.04 -9.60
N GLU A 42 8.68 10.37 -10.16
CA GLU A 42 7.89 10.87 -11.28
C GLU A 42 6.41 10.60 -11.00
N TRP A 43 5.63 11.65 -10.71
CA TRP A 43 4.18 11.54 -10.69
C TRP A 43 3.73 11.24 -12.13
N SER A 44 3.07 10.08 -12.32
CA SER A 44 2.13 9.86 -13.42
C SER A 44 2.65 9.41 -14.80
N THR A 45 3.58 8.45 -14.89
CA THR A 45 3.80 7.72 -16.17
C THR A 45 3.11 6.36 -16.21
N ALA A 46 2.93 5.69 -15.06
CA ALA A 46 2.39 4.32 -15.02
C ALA A 46 0.86 4.22 -15.19
N GLN A 47 0.09 5.25 -14.83
CA GLN A 47 -1.38 5.19 -14.92
C GLN A 47 -1.94 5.52 -16.31
N THR A 48 -1.17 6.21 -17.16
CA THR A 48 -1.61 6.65 -18.50
C THR A 48 -1.56 5.53 -19.54
N ALA A 49 -0.79 4.45 -19.31
CA ALA A 49 -0.66 3.35 -20.27
C ALA A 49 -1.87 2.38 -20.27
N ALA A 50 -2.57 2.24 -19.14
CA ALA A 50 -3.71 1.31 -19.02
C ALA A 50 -5.02 1.87 -19.59
N ALA A 51 -5.12 3.19 -19.80
CA ALA A 51 -6.33 3.85 -20.28
C ALA A 51 -6.43 3.98 -21.81
N ARG A 52 -5.39 3.60 -22.58
CA ARG A 52 -5.35 3.78 -24.05
C ARG A 52 -5.85 2.57 -24.86
N GLN A 53 -6.37 1.53 -24.19
CA GLN A 53 -6.83 0.31 -24.85
C GLN A 53 -8.36 0.14 -24.75
N LYS A 54 -9.10 1.19 -25.15
CA LYS A 54 -10.51 1.09 -25.56
C LYS A 54 -10.78 2.07 -26.68
#